data_AF-A0A1V6CEW6-F1
#
_entry.id   AF-A0A1V6CEW6-F1
#
_cell.length_a   1.000
_cell.length_b   1.000
_cell.length_c   1.000
_cell.angle_alpha   90.00
_cell.angle_beta   90.00
_cell.angle_gamma   90.00
#
_symmetry.space_group_name_H-M   'P 1'
#
loop_
_entity.id
_entity.type
_entity.pdbx_description
1 polymer ?
#
loop_
_entity_poly.entity_id
_entity_poly.type
_entity_poly.pdbx_seq_one_letter_code
_entity_poly.pdbx_strand_id
1 'polypeptide(L)'
;MNSEKTKKQIIKFLKGKEKKYVDTFCFYQWIDRCYFQKWWNLALAIEPYITTNSLPEEYIKRLKFLLAECRIKNSETSKKIINEETSLNMPLNIINNHLKENYWTREFIIGEIAKIVMKWNPIIHVNNYKGWVLRVASGRTGLTIESWMYKSLSFYVGVSASGRKAKDTILNILEKNNEFIINSTGHSFLIKGGSKNPNSIWIEAQIIYDKSTTRQELIETLASEYCKVIDLFRTLIKRYY
;
A
#
# COMPACT_ATOMS: atom_id res chain seq x y z
N MET A 1 20.85 -16.24 5.16
CA MET A 1 21.34 -14.99 4.52
C MET A 1 20.16 -14.03 4.35
N ASN A 2 20.28 -12.77 4.77
CA ASN A 2 19.18 -11.78 4.72
C ASN A 2 18.82 -11.47 3.25
N SER A 3 17.54 -11.61 2.88
CA SER A 3 17.03 -11.36 1.52
C SER A 3 17.41 -9.96 1.02
N GLU A 4 17.28 -8.94 1.86
CA GLU A 4 17.61 -7.55 1.50
C GLU A 4 19.12 -7.34 1.28
N LYS A 5 19.96 -8.09 1.99
CA LYS A 5 21.42 -8.05 1.77
C LYS A 5 21.76 -8.64 0.39
N THR A 6 21.15 -9.76 0.03
CA THR A 6 21.31 -10.39 -1.29
C THR A 6 20.79 -9.50 -2.42
N LYS A 7 19.63 -8.86 -2.23
CA LYS A 7 19.07 -7.89 -3.19
C LYS A 7 20.04 -6.74 -3.46
N LYS A 8 20.62 -6.15 -2.41
CA LYS A 8 21.61 -5.08 -2.52
C LYS A 8 22.87 -5.53 -3.27
N GLN A 9 23.34 -6.76 -3.04
CA GLN A 9 24.49 -7.32 -3.75
C GLN A 9 24.21 -7.49 -5.25
N ILE A 10 23.07 -8.09 -5.61
CA ILE A 10 22.63 -8.24 -7.00
C ILE A 10 22.59 -6.87 -7.71
N ILE A 11 22.00 -5.86 -7.07
CA ILE A 11 21.89 -4.51 -7.64
C ILE A 11 23.28 -3.87 -7.82
N LYS A 12 24.19 -4.04 -6.86
CA LYS A 12 25.56 -3.51 -6.97
C LYS A 12 26.33 -4.16 -8.11
N PHE A 13 26.22 -5.48 -8.25
CA PHE A 13 26.80 -6.24 -9.35
C PHE A 13 26.28 -5.74 -10.71
N LEU A 14 24.95 -5.69 -10.89
CA LEU A 14 24.32 -5.24 -12.15
C LEU A 14 24.68 -3.79 -12.53
N LYS A 15 24.99 -2.94 -11.54
CA LYS A 15 25.44 -1.55 -11.75
C LYS A 15 26.95 -1.43 -12.01
N GLY A 16 27.69 -2.53 -12.08
CA GLY A 16 29.15 -2.54 -12.25
C GLY A 16 29.92 -1.98 -11.05
N LYS A 17 29.27 -1.81 -9.88
CA LYS A 17 29.89 -1.27 -8.66
C LYS A 17 30.58 -2.34 -7.81
N GLU A 18 30.48 -3.61 -8.21
CA GLU A 18 31.10 -4.73 -7.52
C GLU A 18 31.87 -5.58 -8.55
N LYS A 19 33.21 -5.55 -8.48
CA LYS A 19 34.13 -6.27 -9.38
C LYS A 19 34.48 -7.68 -8.89
N LYS A 20 33.73 -8.23 -7.94
CA LYS A 20 34.00 -9.58 -7.43
C LYS A 20 33.68 -10.59 -8.52
N TYR A 21 34.55 -11.59 -8.67
CA TYR A 21 34.25 -12.76 -9.47
C TYR A 21 33.05 -13.48 -8.84
N VAL A 22 31.97 -13.60 -9.61
CA VAL A 22 30.76 -14.34 -9.22
C VAL A 22 30.68 -15.52 -10.17
N ASP A 23 30.71 -16.72 -9.61
CA ASP A 23 30.63 -17.95 -10.42
C ASP A 23 29.20 -18.19 -10.95
N THR A 24 29.09 -19.08 -11.94
CA THR A 24 27.82 -19.41 -12.59
C THR A 24 26.78 -20.01 -11.61
N PHE A 25 27.24 -20.71 -10.57
CA PHE A 25 26.35 -21.28 -9.55
C PHE A 25 25.75 -20.21 -8.64
N CYS A 26 26.51 -19.17 -8.30
CA CYS A 26 26.04 -18.01 -7.57
C CYS A 26 24.96 -17.25 -8.35
N PHE A 27 25.12 -17.08 -9.68
CA PHE A 27 24.08 -16.49 -10.51
C PHE A 27 22.80 -17.34 -10.52
N TYR A 28 22.93 -18.67 -10.61
CA TYR A 28 21.78 -19.57 -10.47
C TYR A 28 21.06 -19.36 -9.13
N GLN A 29 21.79 -19.32 -8.01
CA GLN A 29 21.20 -19.10 -6.68
C GLN A 29 20.53 -17.73 -6.57
N TRP A 30 21.10 -16.69 -7.19
CA TRP A 30 20.48 -15.36 -7.24
C TRP A 30 19.18 -15.36 -8.02
N ILE A 31 19.11 -16.06 -9.16
CA ILE A 31 17.88 -16.17 -9.95
C ILE A 31 16.80 -16.95 -9.20
N ASP A 32 17.15 -18.09 -8.59
CA ASP A 32 16.23 -18.87 -7.76
C ASP A 32 15.67 -18.00 -6.61
N ARG A 33 16.54 -17.22 -5.95
CA ARG A 33 16.13 -16.28 -4.90
C ARG A 33 15.25 -15.15 -5.43
N CYS A 34 15.59 -14.55 -6.58
CA CYS A 34 14.79 -13.51 -7.21
C CYS A 34 13.39 -14.01 -7.57
N TYR A 35 13.26 -15.25 -8.04
CA TYR A 35 11.97 -15.87 -8.30
C TYR A 35 11.11 -15.97 -7.02
N PHE A 36 11.63 -16.56 -5.94
CA PHE A 36 10.90 -16.68 -4.68
C PHE A 36 10.54 -15.33 -4.03
N GLN A 37 11.42 -14.33 -4.17
CA GLN A 37 11.23 -13.00 -3.63
C GLN A 37 10.47 -12.05 -4.58
N LYS A 38 10.01 -12.56 -5.72
CA LYS A 38 9.27 -11.80 -6.75
C LYS A 38 10.06 -10.62 -7.33
N TRP A 39 11.38 -10.70 -7.38
CA TRP A 39 12.26 -9.75 -8.05
C TRP A 39 12.51 -10.18 -9.50
N TRP A 40 11.43 -10.39 -10.26
CA TRP A 40 11.49 -11.00 -11.58
C TRP A 40 12.37 -10.22 -12.56
N ASN A 41 12.31 -8.88 -12.53
CA ASN A 41 13.17 -8.02 -13.32
C ASN A 41 14.66 -8.22 -13.02
N LEU A 42 15.04 -8.42 -11.75
CA LEU A 42 16.42 -8.69 -11.37
C LEU A 42 16.86 -10.08 -11.85
N ALA A 43 16.00 -11.09 -11.81
CA ALA A 43 16.30 -12.41 -12.36
C ALA A 43 16.63 -12.32 -13.86
N LEU A 44 15.83 -11.59 -14.63
CA LEU A 44 16.03 -11.41 -16.07
C LEU A 44 17.29 -10.59 -16.38
N ALA A 45 17.65 -9.62 -15.53
CA ALA A 45 18.88 -8.86 -15.70
C ALA A 45 20.16 -9.68 -15.42
N ILE A 46 20.06 -10.75 -14.62
CA ILE A 46 21.18 -11.65 -14.32
C ILE A 46 21.40 -12.68 -15.45
N GLU A 47 20.35 -13.04 -16.19
CA GLU A 47 20.39 -14.08 -17.24
C GLU A 47 21.60 -13.97 -18.21
N PRO A 48 21.95 -12.79 -18.76
CA PRO A 48 23.06 -12.67 -19.71
C PRO A 48 24.43 -13.03 -19.14
N TYR A 49 24.56 -13.07 -17.81
CA TYR A 49 25.82 -13.38 -17.11
C TYR A 49 26.01 -14.87 -16.86
N ILE A 50 25.05 -15.73 -17.25
CA ILE A 50 25.16 -17.18 -17.09
C ILE A 50 25.76 -17.81 -18.34
N THR A 51 26.91 -18.44 -18.18
CA THR A 51 27.51 -19.31 -19.20
C THR A 51 26.77 -20.64 -19.25
N THR A 52 26.12 -20.95 -20.39
CA THR A 52 25.21 -22.09 -20.55
C THR A 52 25.85 -23.48 -20.41
N ASN A 53 27.18 -23.56 -20.38
CA ASN A 53 27.93 -24.83 -20.32
C ASN A 53 28.58 -25.10 -18.95
N SER A 54 28.28 -24.29 -17.93
CA SER A 54 29.00 -24.36 -16.64
C SER A 54 28.16 -24.92 -15.48
N LEU A 55 26.94 -25.40 -15.75
CA LEU A 55 26.03 -25.98 -14.75
C LEU A 55 25.64 -27.42 -15.14
N PRO A 56 25.42 -28.32 -14.16
CA PRO A 56 24.86 -29.64 -14.46
C PRO A 56 23.47 -29.53 -15.10
N GLU A 57 23.10 -30.52 -15.91
CA GLU A 57 21.90 -30.50 -16.76
C GLU A 57 20.60 -30.22 -15.98
N GLU A 58 20.47 -30.77 -14.77
CA GLU A 58 19.32 -30.56 -13.89
C GLU A 58 19.14 -29.10 -13.48
N TYR A 59 20.25 -28.41 -13.17
CA TYR A 59 20.25 -26.99 -12.84
C TYR A 59 19.91 -26.14 -14.06
N ILE A 60 20.35 -26.53 -15.25
CA ILE A 60 19.97 -25.86 -16.50
C ILE A 60 18.46 -25.99 -16.75
N LYS A 61 17.88 -27.18 -16.57
CA LYS A 61 16.42 -27.40 -16.70
C LYS A 61 15.64 -26.52 -15.74
N ARG A 62 16.05 -26.47 -14.46
CA ARG A 62 15.42 -25.62 -13.45
C ARG A 62 15.59 -24.13 -13.74
N LEU A 63 16.77 -23.71 -14.18
CA LEU A 63 17.04 -22.32 -14.55
C LEU A 63 16.13 -21.86 -15.69
N LYS A 64 15.98 -22.67 -16.74
CA LYS A 64 15.07 -22.39 -17.87
C LYS A 64 13.62 -22.21 -17.40
N PHE A 65 13.16 -23.08 -16.50
CA PHE A 65 11.83 -22.96 -15.89
C PHE A 65 11.66 -21.64 -15.13
N LEU A 66 12.61 -21.31 -14.23
CA LEU A 66 12.57 -20.09 -13.42
C LEU A 66 12.56 -18.82 -14.28
N LEU A 67 13.37 -18.79 -15.34
CA LEU A 67 13.44 -17.65 -16.26
C LEU A 67 12.16 -17.51 -17.08
N ALA A 68 11.60 -18.61 -17.58
CA ALA A 68 10.31 -18.59 -18.29
C ALA A 68 9.20 -18.02 -17.38
N GLU A 69 9.10 -18.50 -16.14
CA GLU A 69 8.15 -17.99 -15.16
C GLU A 69 8.40 -16.50 -14.83
N CYS A 70 9.66 -16.08 -14.69
CA CYS A 70 10.00 -14.68 -14.46
C CYS A 70 9.58 -13.80 -15.63
N ARG A 71 9.74 -14.25 -16.89
CA ARG A 71 9.28 -13.50 -18.08
C ARG A 71 7.77 -13.33 -18.09
N ILE A 72 7.03 -14.41 -17.82
CA ILE A 72 5.56 -14.38 -17.75
C ILE A 72 5.13 -13.37 -16.68
N LYS A 73 5.59 -13.54 -15.43
CA LYS A 73 5.20 -12.68 -14.30
C LYS A 73 5.68 -11.24 -14.46
N ASN A 74 6.86 -11.00 -15.02
CA ASN A 74 7.35 -9.66 -15.31
C ASN A 74 6.52 -9.00 -16.42
N SER A 75 6.14 -9.74 -17.47
CA SER A 75 5.28 -9.22 -18.54
C SER A 75 3.86 -8.92 -18.05
N GLU A 76 3.30 -9.75 -17.16
CA GLU A 76 2.01 -9.49 -16.49
C GLU A 76 2.10 -8.25 -15.61
N THR A 77 3.23 -8.04 -14.95
CA THR A 77 3.48 -6.85 -14.11
C THR A 77 3.67 -5.60 -14.96
N SER A 78 4.42 -5.67 -16.06
CA SER A 78 4.59 -4.55 -17.00
C SER A 78 3.29 -4.21 -17.72
N LYS A 79 2.49 -5.22 -18.13
CA LYS A 79 1.15 -5.02 -18.68
C LYS A 79 0.20 -4.44 -17.64
N LYS A 80 0.30 -4.85 -16.37
CA LYS A 80 -0.42 -4.21 -15.26
C LYS A 80 -0.01 -2.76 -15.10
N ILE A 81 1.28 -2.43 -15.09
CA ILE A 81 1.78 -1.05 -14.96
C ILE A 81 1.29 -0.17 -16.13
N ILE A 82 1.39 -0.64 -17.38
CA ILE A 82 0.92 0.10 -18.56
C ILE A 82 -0.61 0.27 -18.52
N ASN A 83 -1.35 -0.77 -18.12
CA ASN A 83 -2.80 -0.68 -17.95
C ASN A 83 -3.17 0.22 -16.76
N GLU A 84 -2.38 0.25 -15.69
CA GLU A 84 -2.56 1.12 -14.52
C GLU A 84 -2.36 2.59 -14.89
N GLU A 85 -1.31 2.94 -15.64
CA GLU A 85 -1.07 4.29 -16.18
C GLU A 85 -2.19 4.75 -17.13
N THR A 86 -2.63 3.88 -18.04
CA THR A 86 -3.76 4.19 -18.94
C THR A 86 -5.09 4.31 -18.16
N SER A 87 -5.24 3.56 -17.07
CA SER A 87 -6.44 3.59 -16.22
C SER A 87 -6.49 4.77 -15.24
N LEU A 88 -5.34 5.38 -14.93
CA LEU A 88 -5.27 6.59 -14.09
C LEU A 88 -5.95 7.79 -14.76
N ASN A 89 -5.94 7.82 -16.09
CA ASN A 89 -6.56 8.86 -16.90
C ASN A 89 -8.05 8.61 -17.21
N MET A 90 -8.63 7.49 -16.78
CA MET A 90 -10.06 7.20 -16.97
C MET A 90 -10.89 7.54 -15.71
N PRO A 91 -12.07 8.17 -15.87
CA PRO A 91 -13.03 8.36 -14.80
C PRO A 91 -13.51 7.06 -14.14
N LEU A 92 -13.95 7.17 -12.90
CA LEU A 92 -14.42 6.02 -12.10
C LEU A 92 -15.82 5.54 -12.47
N ASN A 93 -16.65 6.41 -13.04
CA ASN A 93 -18.00 6.08 -13.49
C ASN A 93 -18.04 5.19 -14.75
N ILE A 94 -16.92 5.01 -15.46
CA ILE A 94 -16.81 4.17 -16.66
C ILE A 94 -16.58 2.69 -16.29
N ILE A 95 -16.21 2.38 -15.04
CA ILE A 95 -15.97 1.01 -14.59
C ILE A 95 -17.31 0.35 -14.19
N ASN A 96 -17.66 -0.72 -14.89
CA ASN A 96 -18.92 -1.46 -14.75
C ASN A 96 -19.18 -1.97 -13.31
N ASN A 97 -20.47 -2.13 -12.99
CA ASN A 97 -21.04 -2.56 -11.70
C ASN A 97 -20.66 -4.00 -11.23
N HIS A 98 -19.56 -4.59 -11.71
CA HIS A 98 -19.14 -5.93 -11.32
C HIS A 98 -18.35 -5.92 -10.00
N LEU A 99 -18.89 -6.60 -8.98
CA LEU A 99 -18.30 -6.72 -7.63
C LEU A 99 -16.82 -7.16 -7.60
N LYS A 100 -16.37 -7.93 -8.59
CA LYS A 100 -14.98 -8.42 -8.70
C LYS A 100 -14.03 -7.34 -9.23
N GLU A 101 -14.51 -6.44 -10.10
CA GLU A 101 -13.75 -5.28 -10.59
C GLU A 101 -13.58 -4.24 -9.49
N ASN A 102 -14.61 -4.04 -8.65
CA ASN A 102 -14.53 -3.11 -7.51
C ASN A 102 -13.47 -3.52 -6.47
N TYR A 103 -13.13 -4.81 -6.35
CA TYR A 103 -12.06 -5.24 -5.45
C TYR A 103 -10.70 -4.71 -5.91
N TRP A 104 -10.34 -4.93 -7.17
CA TRP A 104 -9.06 -4.49 -7.74
C TRP A 104 -8.97 -2.97 -7.84
N THR A 105 -10.05 -2.31 -8.28
CA THR A 105 -10.13 -0.85 -8.34
C THR A 105 -9.89 -0.23 -6.97
N ARG A 106 -10.52 -0.78 -5.93
CA ARG A 106 -10.33 -0.32 -4.56
C ARG A 106 -8.90 -0.54 -4.08
N GLU A 107 -8.34 -1.73 -4.29
CA GLU A 107 -6.99 -2.06 -3.85
C GLU A 107 -5.95 -1.15 -4.51
N PHE A 108 -6.15 -0.84 -5.80
CA PHE A 108 -5.36 0.13 -6.55
C PHE A 108 -5.46 1.53 -5.94
N ILE A 109 -6.69 2.09 -5.82
CA ILE A 109 -6.89 3.45 -5.28
C ILE A 109 -6.28 3.58 -3.88
N ILE A 110 -6.54 2.63 -3.00
CA ILE A 110 -6.01 2.59 -1.63
C ILE A 110 -4.48 2.51 -1.63
N GLY A 111 -3.91 1.68 -2.51
CA GLY A 111 -2.46 1.57 -2.69
C GLY A 111 -1.81 2.88 -3.13
N GLU A 112 -2.40 3.57 -4.12
CA GLU A 112 -1.88 4.84 -4.62
C GLU A 112 -2.02 5.97 -3.58
N ILE A 113 -3.14 6.05 -2.86
CA ILE A 113 -3.30 7.01 -1.75
C ILE A 113 -2.15 6.84 -0.75
N ALA A 114 -1.82 5.60 -0.36
CA ALA A 114 -0.73 5.34 0.57
C ALA A 114 0.63 5.85 0.04
N LYS A 115 0.92 5.63 -1.25
CA LYS A 115 2.14 6.13 -1.90
C LYS A 115 2.21 7.65 -1.87
N ILE A 116 1.11 8.33 -2.20
CA ILE A 116 1.05 9.80 -2.19
C ILE A 116 1.25 10.37 -0.78
N VAL A 117 0.55 9.83 0.22
CA VAL A 117 0.68 10.28 1.62
C VAL A 117 2.12 10.14 2.11
N MET A 118 2.76 8.98 1.86
CA MET A 118 4.16 8.75 2.24
C MET A 118 5.15 9.61 1.44
N LYS A 119 4.80 9.99 0.21
CA LYS A 119 5.60 10.92 -0.61
C LYS A 119 5.52 12.34 -0.07
N TRP A 120 4.34 12.82 0.31
CA TRP A 120 4.14 14.17 0.85
C TRP A 120 4.73 14.33 2.25
N ASN A 121 4.65 13.29 3.09
CA ASN A 121 5.24 13.31 4.41
C ASN A 121 5.97 11.98 4.72
N PRO A 122 7.29 11.91 4.48
CA PRO A 122 8.09 10.70 4.68
C PRO A 122 8.14 10.19 6.14
N ILE A 123 7.73 11.00 7.12
CA ILE A 123 7.68 10.61 8.54
C ILE A 123 6.42 9.77 8.83
N ILE A 124 5.38 9.90 8.00
CA ILE A 124 4.17 9.08 8.10
C ILE A 124 4.44 7.72 7.48
N HIS A 125 4.34 6.67 8.30
CA HIS A 125 4.30 5.30 7.79
C HIS A 125 2.84 4.84 7.66
N VAL A 126 2.41 4.58 6.43
CA VAL A 126 1.06 4.10 6.12
C VAL A 126 1.10 2.59 5.91
N ASN A 127 0.39 1.84 6.75
CA ASN A 127 0.22 0.40 6.60
C ASN A 127 -1.05 0.10 5.80
N ASN A 128 -0.91 -0.56 4.65
CA ASN A 128 -2.05 -1.07 3.88
C ASN A 128 -2.49 -2.43 4.46
N TYR A 129 -3.54 -2.41 5.26
CA TYR A 129 -4.13 -3.57 5.87
C TYR A 129 -5.20 -4.18 4.96
N LYS A 130 -4.98 -5.44 4.56
CA LYS A 130 -5.87 -6.26 3.73
C LYS A 130 -6.14 -5.69 2.32
N GLY A 131 -5.49 -4.61 1.89
CA GLY A 131 -5.69 -4.03 0.55
C GLY A 131 -6.84 -3.04 0.47
N TRP A 132 -7.52 -2.70 1.57
CA TRP A 132 -8.65 -1.74 1.54
C TRP A 132 -8.78 -0.85 2.77
N VAL A 133 -7.85 -0.95 3.70
CA VAL A 133 -7.75 -0.08 4.88
C VAL A 133 -6.33 0.43 4.97
N LEU A 134 -6.14 1.73 5.03
CA LEU A 134 -4.88 2.35 5.40
C LEU A 134 -4.89 2.64 6.88
N ARG A 135 -3.75 2.39 7.53
CA ARG A 135 -3.57 2.59 8.97
C ARG A 135 -2.32 3.40 9.24
N VAL A 136 -2.47 4.43 10.04
CA VAL A 136 -1.39 5.26 10.57
C VAL A 136 -1.45 5.24 12.09
N ALA A 137 -0.29 5.02 12.70
CA ALA A 137 -0.18 5.04 14.16
C ALA A 137 -0.45 6.45 14.69
N SER A 138 -1.39 6.57 15.63
CA SER A 138 -1.66 7.84 16.34
C SER A 138 -0.52 8.25 17.28
N GLY A 139 0.33 7.29 17.67
CA GLY A 139 1.33 7.44 18.73
C GLY A 139 0.82 7.02 20.12
N ARG A 140 -0.44 6.60 20.25
CA ARG A 140 -1.04 6.11 21.50
C ARG A 140 -1.61 4.71 21.34
N THR A 141 -1.44 3.88 22.36
CA THR A 141 -1.92 2.48 22.36
C THR A 141 -3.44 2.44 22.23
N GLY A 142 -3.92 1.56 21.36
CA GLY A 142 -5.35 1.36 21.12
C GLY A 142 -5.98 2.40 20.19
N LEU A 143 -5.22 3.37 19.66
CA LEU A 143 -5.72 4.39 18.74
C LEU A 143 -5.00 4.34 17.40
N THR A 144 -5.74 4.13 16.32
CA THR A 144 -5.20 4.10 14.95
C THR A 144 -6.01 5.04 14.06
N ILE A 145 -5.32 5.86 13.29
CA ILE A 145 -5.97 6.74 12.30
C ILE A 145 -6.08 5.96 11.00
N GLU A 146 -7.28 5.82 10.48
CA GLU A 146 -7.57 4.91 9.37
C GLU A 146 -8.27 5.63 8.21
N SER A 147 -8.06 5.12 7.01
CA SER A 147 -8.97 5.34 5.89
C SER A 147 -9.32 4.01 5.26
N TRP A 148 -10.50 3.88 4.69
CA TRP A 148 -10.93 2.65 4.06
C TRP A 148 -11.94 2.92 2.96
N MET A 149 -12.11 1.92 2.09
CA MET A 149 -13.07 1.98 1.01
C MET A 149 -13.96 0.74 1.00
N TYR A 150 -15.27 0.95 0.87
CA TYR A 150 -16.24 -0.14 0.76
C TYR A 150 -16.35 -0.67 -0.66
N LYS A 151 -17.05 -1.79 -0.84
CA LYS A 151 -17.32 -2.39 -2.17
C LYS A 151 -18.09 -1.45 -3.11
N SER A 152 -18.83 -0.50 -2.55
CA SER A 152 -19.54 0.57 -3.27
C SER A 152 -18.63 1.68 -3.80
N LEU A 153 -17.32 1.57 -3.57
CA LEU A 153 -16.36 2.64 -3.82
C LEU A 153 -16.79 3.92 -3.09
N SER A 154 -17.16 3.75 -1.81
CA SER A 154 -17.36 4.86 -0.88
C SER A 154 -16.13 4.93 0.01
N PHE A 155 -15.50 6.11 0.09
CA PHE A 155 -14.29 6.34 0.87
C PHE A 155 -14.62 6.96 2.22
N TYR A 156 -13.96 6.46 3.25
CA TYR A 156 -14.14 6.91 4.62
C TYR A 156 -12.78 7.15 5.25
N VAL A 157 -12.75 8.09 6.18
CA VAL A 157 -11.61 8.44 7.02
C VAL A 157 -12.06 8.46 8.47
N GLY A 158 -11.16 8.18 9.40
CA GLY A 158 -11.57 8.02 10.79
C GLY A 158 -10.47 7.63 11.76
N VAL A 159 -10.90 7.30 12.98
CA VAL A 159 -10.03 6.78 14.04
C VAL A 159 -10.68 5.54 14.63
N SER A 160 -9.93 4.44 14.68
CA SER A 160 -10.32 3.24 15.40
C SER A 160 -9.76 3.27 16.83
N ALA A 161 -10.61 2.94 17.79
CA ALA A 161 -10.30 2.92 19.21
C ALA A 161 -10.58 1.53 19.80
N SER A 162 -9.58 0.90 20.39
CA SER A 162 -9.67 -0.40 21.03
C SER A 162 -9.22 -0.35 22.49
N GLY A 163 -10.10 -0.79 23.38
CA GLY A 163 -9.93 -0.71 24.83
C GLY A 163 -10.64 0.52 25.41
N ARG A 164 -11.03 0.42 26.69
CA ARG A 164 -11.80 1.45 27.40
C ARG A 164 -11.13 2.84 27.34
N LYS A 165 -9.84 2.91 27.70
CA LYS A 165 -9.08 4.18 27.68
C LYS A 165 -9.09 4.85 26.30
N ALA A 166 -8.79 4.10 25.24
CA ALA A 166 -8.76 4.63 23.88
C ALA A 166 -10.15 5.12 23.44
N LYS A 167 -11.20 4.33 23.73
CA LYS A 167 -12.60 4.72 23.48
C LYS A 167 -12.94 6.04 24.17
N ASP A 168 -12.69 6.13 25.47
CA ASP A 168 -13.04 7.30 26.27
C ASP A 168 -12.29 8.55 25.79
N THR A 169 -11.01 8.41 25.40
CA THR A 169 -10.24 9.50 24.78
C THR A 169 -10.90 10.02 23.50
N ILE A 170 -11.30 9.14 22.58
CA ILE A 170 -11.91 9.59 21.31
C ILE A 170 -13.28 10.21 21.52
N LEU A 171 -14.10 9.67 22.43
CA LEU A 171 -15.39 10.26 22.76
C LEU A 171 -15.23 11.67 23.34
N ASN A 172 -14.29 11.86 24.27
CA ASN A 172 -13.99 13.16 24.87
C ASN A 172 -13.42 14.16 23.83
N ILE A 173 -12.60 13.70 22.88
CA ILE A 173 -12.14 14.53 21.77
C ILE A 173 -13.32 15.02 20.92
N LEU A 174 -14.21 14.10 20.51
CA LEU A 174 -15.38 14.46 19.71
C LEU A 174 -16.31 15.41 20.47
N GLU A 175 -16.64 15.09 21.72
CA GLU A 175 -17.54 15.90 22.55
C GLU A 175 -17.04 17.34 22.70
N LYS A 176 -15.72 17.54 22.91
CA LYS A 176 -15.15 18.86 23.18
C LYS A 176 -14.69 19.63 21.94
N ASN A 177 -14.45 18.96 20.82
CA ASN A 177 -13.85 19.58 19.63
C ASN A 177 -14.70 19.42 18.37
N ASN A 178 -15.96 19.00 18.45
CA ASN A 178 -16.76 18.70 17.27
C ASN A 178 -16.77 19.85 16.24
N GLU A 179 -17.04 21.07 16.70
CA GLU A 179 -17.06 22.26 15.84
C GLU A 179 -15.67 22.54 15.22
N PHE A 180 -14.61 22.44 16.02
CA PHE A 180 -13.25 22.59 15.53
C PHE A 180 -12.87 21.53 14.48
N ILE A 181 -13.30 20.28 14.68
CA ILE A 181 -13.06 19.17 13.75
C ILE A 181 -13.78 19.41 12.43
N ILE A 182 -15.05 19.84 12.48
CA ILE A 182 -15.85 20.17 11.29
C ILE A 182 -15.21 21.34 10.55
N ASN A 183 -14.81 22.40 11.25
CA ASN A 183 -14.17 23.56 10.63
C ASN A 183 -12.80 23.23 10.02
N SER A 184 -12.07 22.28 10.60
CA SER A 184 -10.73 21.89 10.13
C SER A 184 -10.74 20.90 8.98
N THR A 185 -11.73 20.01 8.93
CA THR A 185 -11.79 18.94 7.92
C THR A 185 -12.88 19.15 6.88
N GLY A 186 -13.90 19.94 7.18
CA GLY A 186 -15.14 20.01 6.41
C GLY A 186 -16.11 18.85 6.68
N HIS A 187 -15.77 17.93 7.59
CA HIS A 187 -16.52 16.68 7.77
C HIS A 187 -17.01 16.49 9.21
N SER A 188 -18.22 15.95 9.34
CA SER A 188 -18.77 15.47 10.61
C SER A 188 -18.47 13.98 10.79
N PHE A 189 -17.95 13.61 11.96
CA PHE A 189 -17.58 12.23 12.28
C PHE A 189 -18.66 11.56 13.12
N LEU A 190 -19.12 10.40 12.65
CA LEU A 190 -20.13 9.60 13.33
C LEU A 190 -19.48 8.45 14.11
N ILE A 191 -19.99 8.19 15.31
CA ILE A 191 -19.56 7.06 16.13
C ILE A 191 -20.20 5.78 15.58
N LYS A 192 -19.38 4.74 15.41
CA LYS A 192 -19.77 3.41 14.95
C LYS A 192 -19.15 2.32 15.81
N GLY A 193 -19.65 1.10 15.68
CA GLY A 193 -19.19 -0.05 16.46
C GLY A 193 -19.82 -0.09 17.85
N GLY A 194 -19.11 -0.66 18.83
CA GLY A 194 -19.56 -0.75 20.23
C GLY A 194 -20.62 -1.82 20.53
N SER A 195 -21.47 -2.21 19.58
CA SER A 195 -22.54 -3.20 19.82
C SER A 195 -22.02 -4.60 20.12
N LYS A 196 -21.06 -5.09 19.32
CA LYS A 196 -20.43 -6.41 19.51
C LYS A 196 -19.25 -6.41 20.46
N ASN A 197 -18.59 -5.26 20.61
CA ASN A 197 -17.45 -5.08 21.51
C ASN A 197 -17.58 -3.69 22.16
N PRO A 198 -18.15 -3.59 23.37
CA PRO A 198 -18.44 -2.31 24.03
C PRO A 198 -17.20 -1.44 24.28
N ASN A 199 -16.02 -2.05 24.31
CA ASN A 199 -14.74 -1.38 24.53
C ASN A 199 -14.03 -1.02 23.23
N SER A 200 -14.62 -1.29 22.05
CA SER A 200 -14.04 -0.92 20.77
C SER A 200 -15.05 -0.20 19.87
N ILE A 201 -14.68 1.00 19.45
CA ILE A 201 -15.48 1.85 18.56
C ILE A 201 -14.58 2.35 17.43
N TRP A 202 -15.18 2.92 16.40
CA TRP A 202 -14.48 3.81 15.50
C TRP A 202 -15.36 4.99 15.19
N ILE A 203 -14.72 6.10 14.81
CA ILE A 203 -15.40 7.27 14.30
C ILE A 203 -15.12 7.35 12.81
N GLU A 204 -16.11 7.68 12.01
CA GLU A 204 -15.96 7.74 10.56
C GLU A 204 -16.67 8.95 9.96
N ALA A 205 -16.04 9.54 8.96
CA ALA A 205 -16.64 10.50 8.06
C ALA A 205 -16.53 9.97 6.63
N GLN A 206 -17.62 10.05 5.87
CA GLN A 206 -17.61 9.74 4.46
C GLN A 206 -17.07 10.95 3.68
N ILE A 207 -16.08 10.71 2.82
CA ILE A 207 -15.60 11.73 1.89
C ILE A 207 -16.44 11.65 0.63
N ILE A 208 -17.11 12.76 0.31
CA ILE A 208 -17.86 12.89 -0.94
C ILE A 208 -16.90 13.37 -2.03
N TYR A 209 -16.91 12.69 -3.16
CA TYR A 209 -16.07 13.01 -4.31
C TYR A 209 -16.80 12.73 -5.61
N ASP A 210 -16.44 13.48 -6.65
CA ASP A 210 -16.99 13.30 -7.98
C ASP A 210 -16.32 12.11 -8.68
N LYS A 211 -17.12 11.10 -9.00
CA LYS A 211 -16.67 9.89 -9.71
C LYS A 211 -16.40 10.13 -11.20
N SER A 212 -16.76 11.31 -11.72
CA SER A 212 -16.50 11.73 -13.10
C SER A 212 -15.09 12.29 -13.31
N THR A 213 -14.41 12.68 -12.22
CA THR A 213 -13.01 13.13 -12.26
C THR A 213 -12.06 12.02 -12.65
N THR A 214 -10.88 12.39 -13.17
CA THR A 214 -9.86 11.39 -13.48
C THR A 214 -9.45 10.63 -12.22
N ARG A 215 -9.05 9.38 -12.37
CA ARG A 215 -8.67 8.57 -11.21
C ARG A 215 -7.45 9.16 -10.49
N GLN A 216 -6.53 9.79 -11.22
CA GLN A 216 -5.40 10.49 -10.61
C GLN A 216 -5.87 11.65 -9.71
N GLU A 217 -6.69 12.57 -10.23
CA GLU A 217 -7.23 13.70 -9.46
C GLU A 217 -8.01 13.22 -8.24
N LEU A 218 -8.78 12.14 -8.41
CA LEU A 218 -9.48 11.52 -7.30
C LEU A 218 -8.50 11.02 -6.23
N ILE A 219 -7.50 10.22 -6.61
CA ILE A 219 -6.53 9.66 -5.67
C ILE A 219 -5.82 10.79 -4.91
N GLU A 220 -5.41 11.86 -5.60
CA GLU A 220 -4.80 13.03 -4.98
C GLU A 220 -5.75 13.74 -4.00
N THR A 221 -7.02 13.89 -4.37
CA THR A 221 -8.06 14.46 -3.50
C THR A 221 -8.25 13.61 -2.24
N LEU A 222 -8.44 12.29 -2.39
CA LEU A 222 -8.63 11.38 -1.26
C LEU A 222 -7.38 11.29 -0.37
N ALA A 223 -6.18 11.36 -0.95
CA ALA A 223 -4.94 11.43 -0.20
C ALA A 223 -4.84 12.72 0.62
N SER A 224 -5.25 13.87 0.05
CA SER A 224 -5.30 15.15 0.75
C SER A 224 -6.25 15.11 1.95
N GLU A 225 -7.46 14.58 1.75
CA GLU A 225 -8.44 14.40 2.83
C GLU A 225 -7.91 13.47 3.94
N TYR A 226 -7.25 12.37 3.57
CA TYR A 226 -6.67 11.48 4.58
C TYR A 226 -5.51 12.15 5.34
N CYS A 227 -4.64 12.91 4.69
CA CYS A 227 -3.57 13.68 5.34
C CYS A 227 -4.13 14.68 6.36
N LYS A 228 -5.16 15.46 6.00
CA LYS A 228 -5.82 16.40 6.92
C LYS A 228 -6.29 15.71 8.20
N VAL A 229 -6.92 14.55 8.05
CA VAL A 229 -7.41 13.74 9.19
C VAL A 229 -6.25 13.18 10.02
N ILE A 230 -5.17 12.71 9.39
CA ILE A 230 -3.97 12.26 10.09
C ILE A 230 -3.39 13.38 10.96
N ASP A 231 -3.16 14.56 10.38
CA ASP A 231 -2.53 15.67 11.10
C ASP A 231 -3.41 16.21 12.23
N LEU A 232 -4.72 16.35 11.97
CA LEU A 232 -5.69 16.76 12.97
C LEU A 232 -5.75 15.80 14.15
N PHE A 233 -6.00 14.51 13.90
CA PHE A 233 -6.21 13.56 14.99
C PHE A 233 -4.92 13.20 15.70
N ARG A 234 -3.75 13.21 15.06
CA ARG A 234 -2.47 13.12 15.78
C ARG A 234 -2.32 14.27 16.78
N THR A 235 -2.68 15.48 16.37
CA THR A 235 -2.60 16.67 17.23
C THR A 235 -3.59 16.59 18.39
N LEU A 236 -4.85 16.25 18.13
CA LEU A 236 -5.88 16.13 19.17
C LEU A 236 -5.57 14.97 20.14
N ILE A 237 -5.20 13.79 19.63
CA ILE A 237 -4.86 12.64 20.47
C ILE A 237 -3.67 12.95 21.37
N LYS A 238 -2.66 13.67 20.88
CA LYS A 238 -1.51 14.10 21.69
C LYS A 238 -1.92 15.02 22.85
N ARG A 239 -2.96 15.85 22.67
CA ARG A 239 -3.45 16.78 23.71
C ARG A 239 -4.31 16.11 24.79
N TYR A 240 -4.99 15.01 24.44
CA TYR A 240 -6.01 14.37 25.29
C TYR A 240 -5.55 13.07 25.97
N TYR A 241 -4.32 12.64 25.71
CA TYR A 241 -3.76 11.36 26.19
C TYR A 241 -2.45 11.60 26.90
#